data_AF-Q7ZW97-F1
#
_entry.id   AF-Q7ZW97-F1
#
_cell.length_a   1.000
_cell.length_b   1.000
_cell.length_c   1.000
_cell.angle_alpha   90.00
_cell.angle_beta   90.00
_cell.angle_gamma   90.00
#
_symmetry.space_group_name_H-M   'P 1'
#
loop_
_entity.id
_entity.type
_entity.pdbx_description
1 polymer ?
#
loop_
_entity_poly.entity_id
_entity_poly.type
_entity_poly.pdbx_seq_one_letter_code
_entity_poly.pdbx_strand_id
1 'polypeptide(L)'
;MSSEVLRVRVKALEEELERLKAQLRAETEEKSQTSESGSRQKKQRVEKPFDFSAHPRRHVALRLAYLGWQYQGFAVQENTDNTVEARLFEALLKTKLIQDRQTSCYHRCGRTDKGVSAFSQVISIDLRSTQYGGGLGVTVPADVDVKGKTSADELPYVKILNRVLPHDIRILQWAPVESGFSARFDCQSRTYRYYFPRGDLDLELMAEAAKRYEGTHDFRNLCKMDVGNGVLQFQRTILSASVQPAQLPHPSVHNDPHQLFVFQVKGLALLYHQVRCMMALLLLIGQKLEAPEVIDQLLDVEKNPRKPQYSMAVDYPLVLYDCHFEGVNWRNEIEEEIHILNTFHQHWVQNAVKTQILLGMIQGLQNTSTEMGSLQCWLMEGSRQKKYQPLLSRPRCESLESRIQHFVKRGRLEQEEGENGEETTVFRGKRSKHAHLTTTNQIQNKNSEAETEESSLQNL
;
A
#
# COMPACT_ATOMS: atom_id res chain seq x y z
N MET A 1 24.27 -28.08 17.05
CA MET A 1 25.53 -27.34 16.85
C MET A 1 25.90 -26.67 18.16
N SER A 2 27.11 -26.88 18.68
CA SER A 2 27.54 -26.23 19.93
C SER A 2 27.72 -24.72 19.71
N SER A 3 27.62 -23.92 20.78
CA SER A 3 27.88 -22.47 20.76
C SER A 3 29.26 -22.15 20.16
N GLU A 4 30.22 -23.04 20.36
CA GLU A 4 31.60 -22.90 19.87
C GLU A 4 31.69 -23.04 18.34
N VAL A 5 30.95 -24.00 17.75
CA VAL A 5 30.87 -24.14 16.29
C VAL A 5 30.26 -22.89 15.64
N LEU A 6 29.24 -22.30 16.26
CA LEU A 6 28.64 -21.06 15.77
C LEU A 6 29.60 -19.88 15.84
N ARG A 7 30.36 -19.72 16.95
CA ARG A 7 31.36 -18.66 17.08
C ARG A 7 32.48 -18.78 16.05
N VAL A 8 32.97 -19.99 15.80
CA VAL A 8 33.96 -20.25 14.75
C VAL A 8 33.41 -19.91 13.36
N ARG A 9 32.15 -20.27 13.08
CA ARG A 9 31.51 -19.94 11.80
C ARG A 9 31.31 -18.43 11.62
N VAL A 10 30.91 -17.71 12.66
CA VAL A 10 30.77 -16.24 12.61
C VAL A 10 32.10 -15.58 12.31
N LYS A 11 33.18 -15.98 13.00
CA LYS A 11 34.52 -15.43 12.76
C LYS A 11 35.02 -15.69 11.33
N ALA A 12 34.79 -16.90 10.81
CA ALA A 12 35.13 -17.24 9.43
C ALA A 12 34.36 -16.39 8.41
N LEU A 13 33.08 -16.09 8.67
CA LEU A 13 32.26 -15.23 7.80
C LEU A 13 32.71 -13.76 7.87
N GLU A 14 33.12 -13.27 9.03
CA GLU A 14 33.67 -11.91 9.18
C GLU A 14 34.98 -11.75 8.39
N GLU A 15 35.87 -12.75 8.44
CA GLU A 15 37.11 -12.79 7.66
C GLU A 15 36.85 -12.84 6.13
N GLU A 16 35.87 -13.65 5.70
CA GLU A 16 35.45 -13.74 4.30
C GLU A 16 34.85 -12.41 3.79
N LEU A 17 34.05 -11.74 4.64
CA LEU A 17 33.45 -10.45 4.34
C LEU A 17 34.50 -9.34 4.18
N GLU A 18 35.52 -9.29 5.04
CA GLU A 18 36.63 -8.33 4.88
C GLU A 18 37.47 -8.62 3.63
N ARG A 19 37.68 -9.89 3.30
CA ARG A 19 38.40 -10.27 2.07
C ARG A 19 37.65 -9.85 0.81
N LEU A 20 36.32 -10.02 0.78
CA LEU A 20 35.46 -9.56 -0.32
C LEU A 20 35.41 -8.03 -0.42
N LYS A 21 35.34 -7.31 0.70
CA LYS A 21 35.45 -5.84 0.71
C LYS A 21 36.79 -5.36 0.16
N ALA A 22 37.89 -6.03 0.49
CA ALA A 22 39.21 -5.70 -0.04
C ALA A 22 39.29 -5.94 -1.57
N GLN A 23 38.73 -7.05 -2.06
CA GLN A 23 38.63 -7.31 -3.51
C GLN A 23 37.79 -6.25 -4.22
N LEU A 24 36.65 -5.84 -3.66
CA LEU A 24 35.80 -4.81 -4.24
C LEU A 24 36.53 -3.46 -4.33
N ARG A 25 37.32 -3.10 -3.31
CA ARG A 25 38.16 -1.88 -3.33
C ARG A 25 39.24 -1.98 -4.41
N ALA A 26 39.94 -3.11 -4.51
CA ALA A 26 40.96 -3.34 -5.53
C ALA A 26 40.39 -3.27 -6.96
N GLU A 27 39.22 -3.87 -7.22
CA GLU A 27 38.54 -3.76 -8.53
C GLU A 27 38.10 -2.32 -8.83
N THR A 28 37.73 -1.56 -7.82
CA THR A 28 37.37 -0.14 -7.97
C THR A 28 38.62 0.70 -8.30
N GLU A 29 39.76 0.40 -7.67
CA GLU A 29 41.05 1.05 -7.94
C GLU A 29 41.64 0.64 -9.31
N GLU A 30 41.58 -0.62 -9.72
CA GLU A 30 42.03 -1.07 -11.05
C GLU A 30 41.18 -0.48 -12.18
N LYS A 31 39.86 -0.36 -12.00
CA LYS A 31 38.98 0.37 -12.93
C LYS A 31 39.31 1.86 -12.99
N SER A 32 39.88 2.41 -11.92
CA SER A 32 40.32 3.81 -11.88
C SER A 32 41.66 3.98 -12.62
N GLN A 33 42.62 3.06 -12.45
CA GLN A 33 43.97 3.15 -13.02
C GLN A 33 44.07 2.71 -14.50
N THR A 34 43.17 1.84 -14.99
CA THR A 34 43.12 1.46 -16.42
C THR A 34 42.44 2.51 -17.32
N SER A 35 42.03 3.66 -16.77
CA SER A 35 41.49 4.80 -17.53
C SER A 35 42.50 5.94 -17.75
N GLU A 36 43.76 5.77 -17.35
CA GLU A 36 44.82 6.79 -17.46
C GLU A 36 45.77 6.56 -18.65
N SER A 37 45.26 6.64 -19.87
CA SER A 37 46.10 6.95 -21.04
C SER A 37 45.30 7.74 -22.08
N GLY A 38 45.34 9.07 -21.96
CA GLY A 38 44.93 10.00 -23.02
C GLY A 38 43.52 10.58 -22.93
N SER A 39 43.18 11.37 -21.91
CA SER A 39 42.12 12.37 -22.06
C SER A 39 42.21 13.50 -21.01
N ARG A 40 41.88 14.73 -21.44
CA ARG A 40 41.96 15.99 -20.69
C ARG A 40 41.40 15.89 -19.26
N GLN A 41 42.15 16.38 -18.27
CA GLN A 41 41.70 16.63 -16.90
C GLN A 41 40.41 17.48 -16.88
N LYS A 42 39.24 16.84 -16.78
CA LYS A 42 37.99 17.52 -16.42
C LYS A 42 37.97 17.64 -14.90
N LYS A 43 38.15 18.86 -14.39
CA LYS A 43 37.83 19.21 -12.99
C LYS A 43 36.44 18.66 -12.66
N GLN A 44 36.34 17.76 -11.67
CA GLN A 44 35.05 17.37 -11.10
C GLN A 44 34.40 18.64 -10.52
N ARG A 45 33.37 19.14 -11.19
CA ARG A 45 32.53 20.23 -10.68
C ARG A 45 31.72 19.68 -9.51
N VAL A 46 31.95 20.18 -8.30
CA VAL A 46 31.04 19.98 -7.17
C VAL A 46 29.67 20.53 -7.57
N GLU A 47 28.65 19.68 -7.64
CA GLU A 47 27.29 20.13 -7.93
C GLU A 47 26.79 21.02 -6.80
N LYS A 48 26.36 22.24 -7.14
CA LYS A 48 25.73 23.13 -6.17
C LYS A 48 24.40 22.52 -5.71
N PRO A 49 24.07 22.56 -4.41
CA PRO A 49 22.78 22.08 -3.92
C PRO A 49 21.63 22.83 -4.61
N PHE A 50 20.52 22.12 -4.84
CA PHE A 50 19.35 22.72 -5.45
C PHE A 50 18.64 23.63 -4.46
N ASP A 51 18.36 24.87 -4.86
CA ASP A 51 17.68 25.85 -4.03
C ASP A 51 16.16 25.70 -4.17
N PHE A 52 15.52 25.04 -3.20
CA PHE A 52 14.06 24.89 -3.17
C PHE A 52 13.34 26.21 -2.83
N SER A 53 13.99 27.17 -2.19
CA SER A 53 13.37 28.44 -1.79
C SER A 53 13.10 29.37 -2.99
N ALA A 54 13.81 29.17 -4.09
CA ALA A 54 13.62 29.91 -5.34
C ALA A 54 12.39 29.48 -6.16
N HIS A 55 11.65 28.46 -5.72
CA HIS A 55 10.57 27.84 -6.49
C HIS A 55 9.26 27.71 -5.69
N PRO A 56 8.11 27.94 -6.34
CA PRO A 56 6.80 27.57 -5.79
C PRO A 56 6.70 26.08 -5.49
N ARG A 57 5.78 25.74 -4.58
CA ARG A 57 5.32 24.36 -4.35
C ARG A 57 3.85 24.24 -4.70
N ARG A 58 3.40 23.07 -5.14
CA ARG A 58 1.98 22.77 -5.39
C ARG A 58 1.60 21.49 -4.65
N HIS A 59 0.50 21.55 -3.90
CA HIS A 59 -0.14 20.35 -3.35
C HIS A 59 -0.85 19.59 -4.48
N VAL A 60 -0.49 18.32 -4.67
CA VAL A 60 -1.05 17.47 -5.73
C VAL A 60 -1.49 16.12 -5.18
N ALA A 61 -2.45 15.49 -5.86
CA ALA A 61 -2.69 14.06 -5.76
C ALA A 61 -1.94 13.34 -6.89
N LEU A 62 -1.23 12.25 -6.57
CA LEU A 62 -0.62 11.35 -7.56
C LEU A 62 -1.32 10.00 -7.50
N ARG A 63 -1.80 9.51 -8.66
CA ARG A 63 -2.31 8.15 -8.82
C ARG A 63 -1.20 7.27 -9.37
N LEU A 64 -0.95 6.14 -8.72
CA LEU A 64 0.11 5.21 -9.09
C LEU A 64 -0.37 3.76 -9.11
N ALA A 65 0.27 2.98 -9.96
CA ALA A 65 0.15 1.53 -10.06
C ALA A 65 1.49 0.88 -9.72
N TYR A 66 1.44 -0.31 -9.14
CA TYR A 66 2.61 -1.13 -8.88
C TYR A 66 2.30 -2.62 -8.80
N LEU A 67 3.26 -3.45 -9.23
CA LEU A 67 3.24 -4.89 -8.99
C LEU A 67 3.94 -5.18 -7.65
N GLY A 68 3.17 -5.54 -6.63
CA GLY A 68 3.65 -5.64 -5.25
C GLY A 68 4.52 -6.86 -4.94
N TRP A 69 4.68 -7.78 -5.88
CA TRP A 69 5.25 -9.11 -5.67
C TRP A 69 6.68 -9.11 -5.14
N GLN A 70 7.49 -8.11 -5.50
CA GLN A 70 8.88 -7.97 -5.06
C GLN A 70 9.07 -7.03 -3.87
N TYR A 71 7.97 -6.44 -3.36
CA TYR A 71 8.02 -5.41 -2.33
C TYR A 71 7.48 -5.93 -1.00
N GLN A 72 8.06 -5.44 0.08
CA GLN A 72 7.63 -5.76 1.46
C GLN A 72 6.46 -4.88 1.91
N GLY A 73 5.62 -4.45 0.96
CA GLY A 73 4.45 -3.61 1.17
C GLY A 73 4.65 -2.21 0.62
N PHE A 74 3.61 -1.38 0.78
CA PHE A 74 3.66 0.00 0.34
C PHE A 74 4.52 0.86 1.26
N ALA A 75 4.19 0.86 2.55
CA ALA A 75 4.78 1.76 3.55
C ALA A 75 6.21 1.35 3.95
N VAL A 76 7.10 2.34 4.10
CA VAL A 76 8.43 2.14 4.69
C VAL A 76 8.31 1.54 6.09
N GLN A 77 9.22 0.61 6.40
CA GLN A 77 9.33 -0.08 7.70
C GLN A 77 10.75 0.07 8.24
N GLU A 78 10.93 -0.08 9.55
CA GLU A 78 12.23 0.13 10.22
C GLU A 78 13.31 -0.89 9.78
N ASN A 79 12.89 -2.08 9.36
CA ASN A 79 13.75 -3.21 9.04
C ASN A 79 13.98 -3.42 7.54
N THR A 80 13.39 -2.58 6.67
CA THR A 80 13.49 -2.74 5.22
C THR A 80 13.23 -1.43 4.49
N ASP A 81 14.08 -1.16 3.50
CA ASP A 81 13.87 -0.12 2.49
C ASP A 81 13.22 -0.68 1.22
N ASN A 82 13.01 -2.01 1.12
CA ASN A 82 12.41 -2.63 -0.06
C ASN A 82 10.88 -2.50 -0.07
N THR A 83 10.41 -1.26 -0.19
CA THR A 83 8.99 -0.87 -0.19
C THR A 83 8.70 0.07 -1.35
N VAL A 84 7.45 0.10 -1.81
CA VAL A 84 7.04 1.00 -2.91
C VAL A 84 7.26 2.46 -2.54
N GLU A 85 6.95 2.83 -1.30
CA GLU A 85 7.13 4.19 -0.81
C GLU A 85 8.61 4.60 -0.76
N ALA A 86 9.52 3.72 -0.35
CA ALA A 86 10.96 4.03 -0.39
C ALA A 86 11.43 4.37 -1.82
N ARG A 87 11.05 3.55 -2.81
CA ARG A 87 11.39 3.79 -4.22
C ARG A 87 10.76 5.07 -4.77
N LEU A 88 9.54 5.40 -4.32
CA LEU A 88 8.89 6.64 -4.67
C LEU A 88 9.62 7.86 -4.09
N PHE A 89 10.03 7.82 -2.82
CA PHE A 89 10.79 8.91 -2.21
C PHE A 89 12.20 9.03 -2.80
N GLU A 90 12.85 7.92 -3.15
CA GLU A 90 14.12 7.92 -3.89
C GLU A 90 13.98 8.67 -5.23
N ALA A 91 12.91 8.39 -5.99
CA ALA A 91 12.59 9.09 -7.24
C ALA A 91 12.29 10.59 -7.03
N LEU A 92 11.49 10.94 -6.02
CA LEU A 92 11.11 12.33 -5.71
C LEU A 92 12.34 13.18 -5.31
N LEU A 93 13.24 12.62 -4.49
CA LEU A 93 14.48 13.28 -4.08
C LEU A 93 15.46 13.41 -5.26
N LYS A 94 15.66 12.33 -6.02
CA LYS A 94 16.56 12.31 -7.20
C LYS A 94 16.15 13.33 -8.25
N THR A 95 14.86 13.55 -8.44
CA THR A 95 14.30 14.49 -9.42
C THR A 95 14.18 15.92 -8.88
N LYS A 96 14.56 16.16 -7.61
CA LYS A 96 14.50 17.46 -6.93
C LYS A 96 13.06 18.01 -6.92
N LEU A 97 12.07 17.13 -6.86
CA LEU A 97 10.66 17.51 -6.73
C LEU A 97 10.28 17.80 -5.28
N ILE A 98 10.99 17.20 -4.32
CA ILE A 98 10.87 17.49 -2.88
C ILE A 98 12.25 17.69 -2.27
N GLN A 99 12.31 18.48 -1.20
CA GLN A 99 13.53 18.66 -0.40
C GLN A 99 13.75 17.49 0.55
N ASP A 100 12.72 17.15 1.31
CA ASP A 100 12.70 16.02 2.24
C ASP A 100 11.27 15.50 2.41
N ARG A 101 11.14 14.43 3.18
CA ARG A 101 9.86 13.76 3.42
C ARG A 101 9.01 14.46 4.48
N GLN A 102 9.64 15.09 5.45
CA GLN A 102 9.00 15.66 6.63
C GLN A 102 8.25 16.95 6.27
N THR A 103 8.73 17.71 5.30
CA THR A 103 8.14 18.99 4.88
C THR A 103 7.27 18.91 3.62
N SER A 104 6.97 17.71 3.12
CA SER A 104 6.26 17.51 1.84
C SER A 104 4.76 17.27 1.98
N CYS A 105 4.17 17.45 3.18
CA CYS A 105 2.73 17.27 3.42
C CYS A 105 2.19 15.91 2.92
N TYR A 106 3.00 14.86 3.07
CA TYR A 106 2.74 13.55 2.47
C TYR A 106 1.64 12.74 3.18
N HIS A 107 0.61 12.34 2.42
CA HIS A 107 -0.42 11.39 2.84
C HIS A 107 -0.59 10.25 1.82
N ARG A 108 -1.00 9.07 2.31
CA ARG A 108 -1.25 7.87 1.50
C ARG A 108 -2.66 7.33 1.72
N CYS A 109 -3.34 6.97 0.64
CA CYS A 109 -4.69 6.43 0.69
C CYS A 109 -4.73 4.99 1.24
N GLY A 110 -3.95 4.10 0.64
CA GLY A 110 -3.82 2.70 1.03
C GLY A 110 -2.48 2.38 1.70
N ARG A 111 -2.47 1.38 2.58
CA ARG A 111 -1.25 0.75 3.11
C ARG A 111 -1.28 -0.72 2.72
N THR A 112 -0.96 -1.02 1.46
CA THR A 112 -1.00 -2.40 0.97
C THR A 112 0.08 -3.24 1.62
N ASP A 113 -0.25 -4.50 1.91
CA ASP A 113 0.66 -5.46 2.55
C ASP A 113 1.76 -5.93 1.59
N LYS A 114 2.75 -6.63 2.13
CA LYS A 114 3.75 -7.36 1.35
C LYS A 114 3.08 -8.19 0.26
N GLY A 115 3.63 -8.14 -0.96
CA GLY A 115 3.12 -8.91 -2.10
C GLY A 115 1.88 -8.32 -2.79
N VAL A 116 1.15 -7.41 -2.14
CA VAL A 116 -0.12 -6.85 -2.66
C VAL A 116 0.16 -5.76 -3.68
N SER A 117 -0.45 -5.89 -4.86
CA SER A 117 -0.34 -4.93 -5.97
C SER A 117 -1.35 -3.78 -5.83
N ALA A 118 -1.17 -2.72 -6.62
CA ALA A 118 -2.18 -1.67 -6.76
C ALA A 118 -2.26 -1.18 -8.21
N PHE A 119 -3.47 -0.84 -8.66
CA PHE A 119 -3.69 -0.14 -9.92
C PHE A 119 -3.97 1.35 -9.71
N SER A 120 -4.65 1.71 -8.62
CA SER A 120 -5.07 3.08 -8.33
C SER A 120 -4.79 3.41 -6.86
N GLN A 121 -3.53 3.23 -6.44
CA GLN A 121 -3.08 3.81 -5.17
C GLN A 121 -2.97 5.32 -5.36
N VAL A 122 -3.35 6.09 -4.33
CA VAL A 122 -3.28 7.55 -4.36
C VAL A 122 -2.47 8.06 -3.18
N ILE A 123 -1.58 9.02 -3.45
CA ILE A 123 -0.92 9.83 -2.43
C ILE A 123 -1.24 11.31 -2.64
N SER A 124 -1.16 12.12 -1.59
CA SER A 124 -1.10 13.58 -1.70
C SER A 124 0.21 14.10 -1.14
N ILE A 125 0.80 15.10 -1.79
CA ILE A 125 2.15 15.58 -1.51
C ILE A 125 2.37 16.99 -2.12
N ASP A 126 3.21 17.80 -1.48
CA ASP A 126 3.73 19.05 -2.03
C ASP A 126 4.91 18.76 -2.96
N LEU A 127 4.80 19.18 -4.23
CA LEU A 127 5.88 19.10 -5.22
C LEU A 127 6.36 20.49 -5.62
N ARG A 128 7.64 20.62 -5.97
CA ARG A 128 8.17 21.80 -6.66
C ARG A 128 7.34 22.09 -7.92
N SER A 129 6.98 23.35 -8.12
CA SER A 129 6.09 23.80 -9.21
C SER A 129 6.73 24.93 -10.01
N THR A 130 6.30 25.10 -11.27
CA THR A 130 6.65 26.24 -12.14
C THR A 130 5.64 27.40 -12.06
N GLN A 131 4.67 27.32 -11.16
CA GLN A 131 3.49 28.18 -11.16
C GLN A 131 3.70 29.41 -10.26
N TYR A 132 4.50 30.36 -10.73
CA TYR A 132 4.82 31.57 -9.96
C TYR A 132 3.62 32.53 -9.80
N GLY A 133 2.60 32.41 -10.65
CA GLY A 133 1.35 33.19 -10.56
C GLY A 133 0.31 32.62 -9.60
N GLY A 134 0.62 31.54 -8.85
CA GLY A 134 -0.32 30.88 -7.96
C GLY A 134 -1.22 29.85 -8.67
N GLY A 135 -2.40 29.61 -8.08
CA GLY A 135 -3.37 28.62 -8.54
C GLY A 135 -3.66 27.54 -7.49
N LEU A 136 -4.55 26.60 -7.83
CA LEU A 136 -5.02 25.57 -6.89
C LEU A 136 -3.85 24.78 -6.25
N GLY A 137 -3.75 24.85 -4.92
CA GLY A 137 -2.73 24.17 -4.13
C GLY A 137 -1.34 24.80 -4.19
N VAL A 138 -1.15 25.93 -4.88
CA VAL A 138 0.17 26.57 -5.04
C VAL A 138 0.52 27.46 -3.86
N THR A 139 1.74 27.31 -3.34
CA THR A 139 2.36 28.19 -2.36
C THR A 139 3.62 28.81 -2.97
N VAL A 140 3.65 30.14 -3.09
CA VAL A 140 4.81 30.90 -3.59
C VAL A 140 5.58 31.45 -2.37
N PRO A 141 6.89 31.18 -2.22
CA PRO A 141 7.69 31.77 -1.15
C PRO A 141 7.78 33.30 -1.30
N ALA A 142 7.77 34.02 -0.18
CA ALA A 142 7.68 35.49 -0.16
C ALA A 142 8.84 36.19 -0.89
N ASP A 143 10.04 35.60 -0.85
CA ASP A 143 11.27 36.19 -1.42
C ASP A 143 11.47 35.87 -2.92
N VAL A 144 10.53 35.15 -3.54
CA VAL A 144 10.66 34.78 -4.96
C VAL A 144 10.22 35.94 -5.84
N ASP A 145 11.16 36.46 -6.65
CA ASP A 145 10.79 37.44 -7.69
C ASP A 145 9.95 36.75 -8.77
N VAL A 146 8.68 37.18 -8.83
CA VAL A 146 7.67 36.74 -9.81
C VAL A 146 7.70 37.62 -11.06
N LYS A 147 8.37 38.80 -11.04
CA LYS A 147 8.38 39.73 -12.17
C LYS A 147 8.97 39.06 -13.42
N GLY A 148 8.19 39.07 -14.51
CA GLY A 148 8.57 38.51 -15.80
C GLY A 148 8.43 36.99 -15.94
N LYS A 149 8.05 36.26 -14.89
CA LYS A 149 7.75 34.82 -14.98
C LYS A 149 6.29 34.64 -15.37
N THR A 150 6.03 34.31 -16.63
CA THR A 150 4.68 33.94 -17.10
C THR A 150 4.30 32.57 -16.53
N SER A 151 2.99 32.35 -16.36
CA SER A 151 2.47 31.01 -16.07
C SER A 151 2.80 30.08 -17.24
N ALA A 152 3.89 29.32 -17.10
CA ALA A 152 4.23 28.24 -18.00
C ALA A 152 3.35 27.01 -17.72
N ASP A 153 3.47 25.98 -18.55
CA ASP A 153 2.94 24.67 -18.18
C ASP A 153 3.59 24.18 -16.88
N GLU A 154 2.83 23.40 -16.11
CA GLU A 154 3.37 22.74 -14.92
C GLU A 154 4.46 21.73 -15.29
N LEU A 155 5.34 21.40 -14.34
CA LEU A 155 6.29 20.30 -14.51
C LEU A 155 5.56 19.00 -14.91
N PRO A 156 6.07 18.24 -15.90
CA PRO A 156 5.49 16.96 -16.32
C PRO A 156 5.82 15.88 -15.28
N TYR A 157 5.12 15.89 -14.15
CA TYR A 157 5.40 15.07 -12.99
C TYR A 157 5.41 13.57 -13.31
N VAL A 158 4.50 13.11 -14.18
CA VAL A 158 4.40 11.70 -14.56
C VAL A 158 5.67 11.29 -15.30
N LYS A 159 6.03 12.04 -16.34
CA LYS A 159 7.26 11.82 -17.12
C LYS A 159 8.52 11.88 -16.28
N ILE A 160 8.64 12.87 -15.39
CA ILE A 160 9.81 13.04 -14.52
C ILE A 160 9.98 11.83 -13.61
N LEU A 161 8.92 11.37 -12.95
CA LEU A 161 8.97 10.27 -12.00
C LEU A 161 9.16 8.92 -12.68
N ASN A 162 8.39 8.63 -13.74
CA ASN A 162 8.45 7.33 -14.44
C ASN A 162 9.81 7.06 -15.09
N ARG A 163 10.59 8.09 -15.42
CA ARG A 163 11.97 7.95 -15.92
C ARG A 163 12.96 7.40 -14.90
N VAL A 164 12.69 7.56 -13.61
CA VAL A 164 13.60 7.16 -12.52
C VAL A 164 13.03 6.06 -11.62
N LEU A 165 11.72 5.79 -11.72
CA LEU A 165 11.06 4.72 -10.99
C LEU A 165 11.37 3.33 -11.59
N PRO A 166 11.46 2.29 -10.75
CA PRO A 166 11.50 0.89 -11.19
C PRO A 166 10.34 0.56 -12.16
N HIS A 167 10.55 -0.40 -13.07
CA HIS A 167 9.58 -0.67 -14.14
C HIS A 167 8.21 -1.17 -13.66
N ASP A 168 8.19 -1.76 -12.48
CA ASP A 168 7.00 -2.26 -11.80
C ASP A 168 6.33 -1.23 -10.88
N ILE A 169 6.74 0.03 -10.90
CA ILE A 169 6.08 1.17 -10.25
C ILE A 169 5.88 2.29 -11.29
N ARG A 170 4.63 2.72 -11.47
CA ARG A 170 4.25 3.76 -12.44
C ARG A 170 3.32 4.78 -11.85
N ILE A 171 3.65 6.06 -12.03
CA ILE A 171 2.68 7.15 -11.88
C ILE A 171 1.79 7.12 -13.12
N LEU A 172 0.48 7.12 -12.91
CA LEU A 172 -0.52 7.09 -13.98
C LEU A 172 -0.97 8.51 -14.33
N GLN A 173 -1.33 9.28 -13.30
CA GLN A 173 -2.00 10.57 -13.44
C GLN A 173 -1.64 11.44 -12.23
N TRP A 174 -1.88 12.74 -12.36
CA TRP A 174 -1.79 13.68 -11.24
C TRP A 174 -2.95 14.67 -11.27
N ALA A 175 -3.26 15.30 -10.14
CA ALA A 175 -4.26 16.35 -10.07
C ALA A 175 -3.81 17.46 -9.11
N PRO A 176 -3.99 18.75 -9.45
CA PRO A 176 -3.90 19.81 -8.47
C PRO A 176 -5.07 19.68 -7.48
N VAL A 177 -4.79 19.87 -6.19
CA VAL A 177 -5.78 19.77 -5.11
C VAL A 177 -5.61 20.93 -4.13
N GLU A 178 -6.60 21.16 -3.29
CA GLU A 178 -6.51 22.14 -2.21
C GLU A 178 -5.39 21.80 -1.22
N SER A 179 -4.78 22.81 -0.60
CA SER A 179 -3.66 22.60 0.34
C SER A 179 -4.01 21.75 1.57
N GLY A 180 -5.29 21.61 1.90
CA GLY A 180 -5.78 20.76 3.00
C GLY A 180 -6.06 19.31 2.59
N PHE A 181 -6.01 18.98 1.29
CA PHE A 181 -6.41 17.66 0.80
C PHE A 181 -5.51 16.54 1.34
N SER A 182 -6.12 15.47 1.81
CA SER A 182 -5.47 14.25 2.26
C SER A 182 -5.97 13.05 1.47
N ALA A 183 -5.07 12.43 0.71
CA ALA A 183 -5.37 11.15 0.04
C ALA A 183 -5.89 10.07 1.01
N ARG A 184 -5.58 10.18 2.31
CA ARG A 184 -6.08 9.28 3.35
C ARG A 184 -7.51 9.57 3.75
N PHE A 185 -7.80 10.83 4.12
CA PHE A 185 -9.04 11.20 4.80
C PHE A 185 -10.16 11.58 3.84
N ASP A 186 -9.84 12.10 2.66
CA ASP A 186 -10.83 12.54 1.66
C ASP A 186 -11.25 11.43 0.69
N CYS A 187 -10.65 10.25 0.81
CA CYS A 187 -11.04 9.10 -0.01
C CYS A 187 -12.35 8.51 0.50
N GLN A 188 -13.34 8.46 -0.39
CA GLN A 188 -14.72 8.05 -0.10
C GLN A 188 -14.89 6.53 -0.05
N SER A 189 -14.19 5.81 -0.93
CA SER A 189 -14.23 4.34 -0.92
C SER A 189 -13.02 3.74 -1.63
N ARG A 190 -12.70 2.50 -1.25
CA ARG A 190 -11.64 1.71 -1.86
C ARG A 190 -12.24 0.43 -2.42
N THR A 191 -11.84 0.08 -3.64
CA THR A 191 -12.19 -1.19 -4.29
C THR A 191 -10.97 -2.07 -4.34
N TYR A 192 -11.08 -3.28 -3.82
CA TYR A 192 -10.06 -4.32 -3.95
C TYR A 192 -10.57 -5.43 -4.85
N ARG A 193 -9.63 -6.06 -5.56
CA ARG A 193 -9.87 -7.27 -6.34
C ARG A 193 -8.91 -8.35 -5.89
N TYR A 194 -9.42 -9.56 -5.73
CA TYR A 194 -8.62 -10.75 -5.46
C TYR A 194 -8.86 -11.76 -6.59
N TYR A 195 -7.80 -12.10 -7.32
CA TYR A 195 -7.88 -13.02 -8.46
C TYR A 195 -7.63 -14.47 -8.01
N PHE A 196 -8.39 -15.44 -8.53
CA PHE A 196 -8.23 -16.84 -8.19
C PHE A 196 -8.69 -17.77 -9.33
N PRO A 197 -8.13 -18.98 -9.48
CA PRO A 197 -8.64 -19.96 -10.44
C PRO A 197 -9.91 -20.62 -9.92
N ARG A 198 -10.78 -21.07 -10.83
CA ARG A 198 -11.99 -21.82 -10.51
C ARG A 198 -11.67 -23.06 -9.68
N GLY A 199 -10.74 -23.90 -10.15
CA GLY A 199 -10.47 -25.21 -9.58
C GLY A 199 -11.75 -26.00 -9.31
N ASP A 200 -11.78 -26.64 -8.14
CA ASP A 200 -12.94 -27.41 -7.65
C ASP A 200 -13.86 -26.58 -6.74
N LEU A 201 -13.80 -25.24 -6.80
CA LEU A 201 -14.58 -24.37 -5.92
C LEU A 201 -16.05 -24.26 -6.36
N ASP A 202 -16.95 -24.29 -5.38
CA ASP A 202 -18.36 -23.96 -5.55
C ASP A 202 -18.56 -22.44 -5.58
N LEU A 203 -18.64 -21.90 -6.79
CA LEU A 203 -18.70 -20.46 -7.01
C LEU A 203 -20.06 -19.85 -6.65
N GLU A 204 -21.14 -20.63 -6.70
CA GLU A 204 -22.47 -20.17 -6.30
C GLU A 204 -22.50 -19.97 -4.79
N LEU A 205 -21.99 -20.95 -4.02
CA LEU A 205 -21.81 -20.80 -2.57
C LEU A 205 -20.88 -19.64 -2.21
N MET A 206 -19.78 -19.45 -2.94
CA MET A 206 -18.89 -18.31 -2.72
C MET A 206 -19.57 -16.97 -3.02
N ALA A 207 -20.37 -16.88 -4.08
CA ALA A 207 -21.10 -15.66 -4.43
C ALA A 207 -22.17 -15.31 -3.39
N GLU A 208 -22.92 -16.31 -2.91
CA GLU A 208 -23.89 -16.17 -1.82
C GLU A 208 -23.19 -15.70 -0.53
N ALA A 209 -22.12 -16.38 -0.13
CA ALA A 209 -21.34 -16.04 1.05
C ALA A 209 -20.74 -14.63 1.00
N ALA A 210 -20.26 -14.20 -0.18
CA ALA A 210 -19.69 -12.86 -0.35
C ALA A 210 -20.69 -11.75 -0.02
N LYS A 211 -21.98 -11.94 -0.33
CA LYS A 211 -23.05 -10.96 -0.01
C LYS A 211 -23.24 -10.73 1.48
N ARG A 212 -22.95 -11.73 2.32
CA ARG A 212 -23.06 -11.63 3.78
C ARG A 212 -22.06 -10.63 4.39
N TYR A 213 -21.01 -10.24 3.65
CA TYR A 213 -20.10 -9.18 4.10
C TYR A 213 -20.66 -7.76 3.93
N GLU A 214 -21.68 -7.56 3.08
CA GLU A 214 -22.24 -6.23 2.81
C GLU A 214 -22.94 -5.65 4.04
N GLY A 215 -22.88 -4.32 4.19
CA GLY A 215 -23.40 -3.61 5.35
C GLY A 215 -22.31 -3.18 6.33
N THR A 216 -22.74 -2.80 7.54
CA THR A 216 -21.87 -2.28 8.60
C THR A 216 -21.79 -3.28 9.73
N HIS A 217 -20.61 -3.86 9.93
CA HIS A 217 -20.39 -4.94 10.90
C HIS A 217 -19.07 -4.76 11.65
N ASP A 218 -18.91 -5.44 12.78
CA ASP A 218 -17.63 -5.57 13.46
C ASP A 218 -16.79 -6.69 12.82
N PHE A 219 -15.70 -6.32 12.15
CA PHE A 219 -14.83 -7.25 11.44
C PHE A 219 -13.63 -7.74 12.28
N ARG A 220 -13.65 -7.64 13.62
CA ARG A 220 -12.51 -8.07 14.48
C ARG A 220 -12.14 -9.54 14.27
N ASN A 221 -13.12 -10.39 13.99
CA ASN A 221 -12.92 -11.81 13.69
C ASN A 221 -12.45 -12.06 12.26
N LEU A 222 -12.48 -11.06 11.38
CA LEU A 222 -12.16 -11.11 9.96
C LEU A 222 -11.01 -10.16 9.59
N CYS A 223 -10.13 -9.84 10.54
CA CYS A 223 -8.94 -9.03 10.30
C CYS A 223 -7.82 -9.43 11.26
N LYS A 224 -6.64 -8.81 11.14
CA LYS A 224 -5.62 -8.84 12.19
C LYS A 224 -5.85 -7.65 13.12
N MET A 225 -6.26 -7.94 14.36
CA MET A 225 -6.46 -6.90 15.37
C MET A 225 -5.14 -6.21 15.73
N ASP A 226 -4.98 -4.99 15.24
CA ASP A 226 -3.75 -4.19 15.33
C ASP A 226 -3.79 -3.20 16.51
N VAL A 227 -4.16 -3.72 17.68
CA VAL A 227 -4.33 -2.95 18.92
C VAL A 227 -3.05 -2.21 19.31
N GLY A 228 -1.89 -2.81 19.01
CA GLY A 228 -0.59 -2.20 19.28
C GLY A 228 -0.31 -0.91 18.50
N ASN A 229 -1.03 -0.68 17.39
CA ASN A 229 -0.99 0.56 16.60
C ASN A 229 -2.19 1.48 16.89
N GLY A 230 -2.90 1.26 18.00
CA GLY A 230 -4.02 2.10 18.42
C GLY A 230 -5.36 1.79 17.73
N VAL A 231 -5.48 0.66 17.02
CA VAL A 231 -6.74 0.26 16.39
C VAL A 231 -7.63 -0.44 17.42
N LEU A 232 -8.69 0.25 17.83
CA LEU A 232 -9.64 -0.23 18.83
C LEU A 232 -11.05 -0.44 18.27
N GLN A 233 -11.38 0.25 17.18
CA GLN A 233 -12.66 0.13 16.51
C GLN A 233 -12.55 -0.70 15.23
N PHE A 234 -13.30 -1.79 15.19
CA PHE A 234 -13.30 -2.80 14.14
C PHE A 234 -14.57 -2.78 13.27
N GLN A 235 -15.48 -1.85 13.55
CA GLN A 235 -16.64 -1.61 12.69
C GLN A 235 -16.21 -1.05 11.33
N ARG A 236 -16.64 -1.69 10.24
CA ARG A 236 -16.42 -1.22 8.86
C ARG A 236 -17.68 -1.40 8.02
N THR A 237 -17.79 -0.60 6.97
CA THR A 237 -18.89 -0.67 6.02
C THR A 237 -18.40 -1.17 4.67
N ILE A 238 -18.94 -2.31 4.24
CA ILE A 238 -18.76 -2.87 2.91
C ILE A 238 -19.96 -2.46 2.07
N LEU A 239 -19.70 -1.73 0.99
CA LEU A 239 -20.70 -1.24 0.06
C LEU A 239 -21.13 -2.30 -0.95
N SER A 240 -20.18 -3.12 -1.40
CA SER A 240 -20.48 -4.27 -2.26
C SER A 240 -19.41 -5.35 -2.17
N ALA A 241 -19.84 -6.59 -2.34
CA ALA A 241 -19.01 -7.76 -2.43
C ALA A 241 -19.55 -8.69 -3.52
N SER A 242 -18.70 -9.16 -4.43
CA SER A 242 -19.11 -10.04 -5.52
C SER A 242 -18.01 -11.01 -5.94
N VAL A 243 -18.43 -12.17 -6.43
CA VAL A 243 -17.58 -13.17 -7.09
C VAL A 243 -18.05 -13.30 -8.52
N GLN A 244 -17.14 -13.12 -9.49
CA GLN A 244 -17.48 -13.14 -10.92
C GLN A 244 -16.30 -13.60 -11.78
N PRO A 245 -16.53 -14.10 -13.01
CA PRO A 245 -15.45 -14.40 -13.94
C PRO A 245 -14.55 -13.17 -14.20
N ALA A 246 -13.23 -13.36 -14.27
CA ALA A 246 -12.28 -12.29 -14.58
C ALA A 246 -12.33 -11.86 -16.06
N GLN A 247 -12.72 -12.79 -16.92
CA GLN A 247 -12.90 -12.63 -18.36
C GLN A 247 -14.19 -13.33 -18.76
N LEU A 248 -14.78 -12.92 -19.91
CA LEU A 248 -15.92 -13.62 -20.47
C LEU A 248 -15.54 -15.10 -20.72
N PRO A 249 -16.36 -16.07 -20.28
CA PRO A 249 -16.07 -17.48 -20.51
C PRO A 249 -15.95 -17.77 -22.01
N HIS A 250 -15.01 -18.66 -22.38
CA HIS A 250 -15.00 -19.17 -23.74
C HIS A 250 -16.27 -20.00 -23.96
N PRO A 251 -17.09 -19.71 -24.98
CA PRO A 251 -18.43 -20.31 -25.11
C PRO A 251 -18.42 -21.83 -25.27
N SER A 252 -17.30 -22.43 -25.66
CA SER A 252 -17.16 -23.87 -25.87
C SER A 252 -16.57 -24.65 -24.69
N VAL A 253 -16.12 -23.99 -23.62
CA VAL A 253 -15.47 -24.67 -22.48
C VAL A 253 -16.24 -24.37 -21.21
N HIS A 254 -17.09 -25.32 -20.82
CA HIS A 254 -17.78 -25.27 -19.54
C HIS A 254 -16.88 -25.82 -18.43
N ASN A 255 -16.86 -25.17 -17.28
CA ASN A 255 -16.15 -25.61 -16.07
C ASN A 255 -14.63 -25.80 -16.22
N ASP A 256 -13.95 -24.96 -17.01
CA ASP A 256 -12.48 -24.95 -17.05
C ASP A 256 -11.91 -24.66 -15.64
N PRO A 257 -11.17 -25.59 -15.01
CA PRO A 257 -10.60 -25.38 -13.69
C PRO A 257 -9.56 -24.24 -13.68
N HIS A 258 -8.96 -23.91 -14.82
CA HIS A 258 -7.99 -22.83 -14.96
C HIS A 258 -8.63 -21.46 -15.21
N GLN A 259 -9.95 -21.39 -15.42
CA GLN A 259 -10.66 -20.12 -15.59
C GLN A 259 -10.45 -19.24 -14.36
N LEU A 260 -10.02 -17.99 -14.57
CA LEU A 260 -9.84 -17.03 -13.49
C LEU A 260 -11.16 -16.34 -13.12
N PHE A 261 -11.35 -16.18 -11.82
CA PHE A 261 -12.42 -15.45 -11.16
C PHE A 261 -11.85 -14.30 -10.34
N VAL A 262 -12.71 -13.36 -9.98
CA VAL A 262 -12.39 -12.19 -9.17
C VAL A 262 -13.38 -12.09 -8.03
N PHE A 263 -12.86 -12.03 -6.81
CA PHE A 263 -13.60 -11.51 -5.67
C PHE A 263 -13.36 -9.99 -5.61
N GLN A 264 -14.40 -9.20 -5.84
CA GLN A 264 -14.34 -7.75 -5.75
C GLN A 264 -15.05 -7.29 -4.48
N VAL A 265 -14.38 -6.45 -3.70
CA VAL A 265 -14.96 -5.83 -2.50
C VAL A 265 -14.75 -4.32 -2.55
N LYS A 266 -15.82 -3.56 -2.32
CA LYS A 266 -15.80 -2.11 -2.19
C LYS A 266 -16.23 -1.74 -0.78
N GLY A 267 -15.43 -0.93 -0.08
CA GLY A 267 -15.75 -0.46 1.27
C GLY A 267 -15.28 0.98 1.50
N LEU A 268 -15.82 1.63 2.53
CA LEU A 268 -15.43 3.00 2.90
C LEU A 268 -13.98 3.02 3.42
N ALA A 269 -13.68 2.09 4.32
CA ALA A 269 -12.35 1.80 4.84
C ALA A 269 -12.22 0.30 5.13
N LEU A 270 -11.00 -0.23 5.14
CA LEU A 270 -10.72 -1.63 5.42
C LEU A 270 -9.65 -1.75 6.52
N LEU A 271 -9.75 -2.79 7.33
CA LEU A 271 -8.83 -3.13 8.40
C LEU A 271 -7.61 -3.90 7.87
N TYR A 272 -6.58 -4.00 8.72
CA TYR A 272 -5.39 -4.75 8.42
C TYR A 272 -5.71 -6.23 8.15
N HIS A 273 -5.28 -6.73 6.98
CA HIS A 273 -5.58 -8.07 6.45
C HIS A 273 -7.08 -8.43 6.26
N GLN A 274 -8.00 -7.46 6.29
CA GLN A 274 -9.43 -7.76 6.23
C GLN A 274 -9.83 -8.53 4.97
N VAL A 275 -9.41 -8.05 3.79
CA VAL A 275 -9.78 -8.69 2.52
C VAL A 275 -9.19 -10.10 2.39
N ARG A 276 -7.97 -10.33 2.86
CA ARG A 276 -7.32 -11.66 2.86
C ARG A 276 -8.02 -12.63 3.81
N CYS A 277 -8.51 -12.14 4.95
CA CYS A 277 -9.35 -12.92 5.86
C CYS A 277 -10.72 -13.25 5.24
N MET A 278 -11.37 -12.28 4.59
CA MET A 278 -12.65 -12.49 3.89
C MET A 278 -12.49 -13.54 2.80
N MET A 279 -11.45 -13.42 1.98
CA MET A 279 -11.16 -14.40 0.93
C MET A 279 -10.85 -15.79 1.51
N ALA A 280 -10.15 -15.89 2.64
CA ALA A 280 -9.89 -17.17 3.30
C ALA A 280 -11.18 -17.95 3.63
N LEU A 281 -12.20 -17.26 4.15
CA LEU A 281 -13.49 -17.88 4.42
C LEU A 281 -14.20 -18.28 3.13
N LEU A 282 -14.18 -17.42 2.10
CA LEU A 282 -14.75 -17.77 0.79
C LEU A 282 -14.09 -19.01 0.19
N LEU A 283 -12.77 -19.16 0.32
CA LEU A 283 -12.06 -20.36 -0.13
C LEU A 283 -12.48 -21.61 0.65
N LEU A 284 -12.72 -21.51 1.95
CA LEU A 284 -13.22 -22.63 2.76
C LEU A 284 -14.65 -23.02 2.38
N ILE A 285 -15.52 -22.03 2.16
CA ILE A 285 -16.91 -22.22 1.74
C ILE A 285 -16.98 -22.80 0.32
N GLY A 286 -16.19 -22.28 -0.61
CA GLY A 286 -16.08 -22.82 -1.98
C GLY A 286 -15.55 -24.25 -2.00
N GLN A 287 -14.72 -24.65 -1.04
CA GLN A 287 -14.30 -26.05 -0.86
C GLN A 287 -15.35 -26.91 -0.11
N LYS A 288 -16.52 -26.35 0.24
CA LYS A 288 -17.57 -26.99 1.05
C LYS A 288 -17.10 -27.46 2.42
N LEU A 289 -16.07 -26.80 2.96
CA LEU A 289 -15.53 -27.09 4.29
C LEU A 289 -16.25 -26.28 5.38
N GLU A 290 -16.86 -25.17 5.00
CA GLU A 290 -17.74 -24.34 5.85
C GLU A 290 -19.03 -24.01 5.11
N ALA A 291 -20.09 -23.75 5.86
CA ALA A 291 -21.34 -23.23 5.32
C ALA A 291 -21.31 -21.68 5.30
N PRO A 292 -22.03 -20.99 4.40
CA PRO A 292 -22.07 -19.53 4.33
C PRO A 292 -22.39 -18.82 5.65
N GLU A 293 -23.22 -19.43 6.50
CA GLU A 293 -23.67 -18.91 7.81
C GLU A 293 -22.51 -18.66 8.78
N VAL A 294 -21.33 -19.28 8.56
CA VAL A 294 -20.15 -19.04 9.39
C VAL A 294 -19.73 -17.57 9.37
N ILE A 295 -20.00 -16.86 8.27
CA ILE A 295 -19.71 -15.43 8.16
C ILE A 295 -20.56 -14.66 9.16
N ASP A 296 -21.88 -14.90 9.20
CA ASP A 296 -22.79 -14.21 10.11
C ASP A 296 -22.42 -14.50 11.58
N GLN A 297 -22.08 -15.76 11.86
CA GLN A 297 -21.62 -16.17 13.19
C GLN A 297 -20.34 -15.44 13.61
N LEU A 298 -19.41 -15.20 12.69
CA LEU A 298 -18.16 -14.50 12.99
C LEU A 298 -18.32 -12.98 13.05
N LEU A 299 -19.30 -12.41 12.35
CA LEU A 299 -19.69 -11.00 12.46
C LEU A 299 -20.47 -10.71 13.75
N ASP A 300 -21.15 -11.71 14.32
CA ASP A 300 -21.79 -11.65 15.63
C ASP A 300 -20.75 -11.78 16.76
N VAL A 301 -20.17 -10.64 17.14
CA VAL A 301 -19.14 -10.56 18.19
C VAL A 301 -19.69 -10.78 19.60
N GLU A 302 -20.99 -10.74 19.82
CA GLU A 302 -21.61 -11.08 21.11
C GLU A 302 -21.61 -12.59 21.31
N LYS A 303 -22.04 -13.34 20.29
CA LYS A 303 -21.99 -14.82 20.32
C LYS A 303 -20.58 -15.36 20.13
N ASN A 304 -19.74 -14.68 19.35
CA ASN A 304 -18.37 -15.10 19.06
C ASN A 304 -17.36 -13.98 19.37
N PRO A 305 -17.10 -13.67 20.65
CA PRO A 305 -16.23 -12.56 21.07
C PRO A 305 -14.74 -12.78 20.80
N ARG A 306 -14.34 -13.99 20.42
CA ARG A 306 -12.94 -14.34 20.16
C ARG A 306 -12.75 -14.95 18.78
N LYS A 307 -11.81 -14.38 18.03
CA LYS A 307 -11.43 -14.85 16.69
C LYS A 307 -10.91 -16.29 16.73
N PRO A 308 -11.51 -17.25 15.98
CA PRO A 308 -10.93 -18.58 15.83
C PRO A 308 -9.60 -18.52 15.06
N GLN A 309 -8.71 -19.48 15.30
CA GLN A 309 -7.45 -19.57 14.56
C GLN A 309 -7.68 -20.07 13.13
N TYR A 310 -7.29 -19.27 12.14
CA TYR A 310 -7.26 -19.66 10.73
C TYR A 310 -6.21 -18.85 9.96
N SER A 311 -5.66 -19.47 8.91
CA SER A 311 -4.75 -18.80 7.98
C SER A 311 -5.50 -17.87 7.05
N MET A 312 -4.85 -16.79 6.61
CA MET A 312 -5.43 -15.86 5.64
C MET A 312 -5.16 -16.35 4.22
N ALA A 313 -5.85 -15.78 3.23
CA ALA A 313 -5.51 -16.01 1.84
C ALA A 313 -4.14 -15.36 1.50
N VAL A 314 -3.41 -15.91 0.53
CA VAL A 314 -2.11 -15.39 0.09
C VAL A 314 -2.20 -13.95 -0.46
N ASP A 315 -1.09 -13.23 -0.56
CA ASP A 315 -1.10 -11.77 -0.82
C ASP A 315 -1.06 -11.40 -2.30
N TYR A 316 -0.23 -12.07 -3.09
CA TYR A 316 0.05 -11.73 -4.48
C TYR A 316 -1.15 -11.61 -5.44
N PRO A 317 -2.32 -12.25 -5.21
CA PRO A 317 -3.50 -12.06 -6.05
C PRO A 317 -4.37 -10.86 -5.65
N LEU A 318 -4.08 -10.22 -4.51
CA LEU A 318 -4.80 -9.05 -4.04
C LEU A 318 -4.28 -7.78 -4.73
N VAL A 319 -5.22 -6.95 -5.19
CA VAL A 319 -4.96 -5.68 -5.85
C VAL A 319 -5.82 -4.58 -5.22
N LEU A 320 -5.20 -3.50 -4.77
CA LEU A 320 -5.91 -2.23 -4.56
C LEU A 320 -6.28 -1.66 -5.93
N TYR A 321 -7.53 -1.87 -6.34
CA TYR A 321 -7.97 -1.64 -7.71
C TYR A 321 -8.39 -0.19 -7.95
N ASP A 322 -9.14 0.40 -7.03
CA ASP A 322 -9.61 1.79 -7.14
C ASP A 322 -9.67 2.51 -5.79
N CYS A 323 -9.36 3.82 -5.82
CA CYS A 323 -9.61 4.76 -4.72
C CYS A 323 -10.48 5.91 -5.26
N HIS A 324 -11.70 6.02 -4.73
CA HIS A 324 -12.64 7.04 -5.16
C HIS A 324 -12.49 8.33 -4.34
N PHE A 325 -12.49 9.47 -5.04
CA PHE A 325 -12.44 10.82 -4.50
C PHE A 325 -13.43 11.69 -5.25
N GLU A 326 -14.13 12.57 -4.54
CA GLU A 326 -14.98 13.59 -5.15
C GLU A 326 -14.16 14.84 -5.49
N GLY A 327 -14.52 15.53 -6.57
CA GLY A 327 -13.90 16.81 -6.96
C GLY A 327 -12.47 16.74 -7.52
N VAL A 328 -11.83 15.57 -7.56
CA VAL A 328 -10.45 15.43 -8.06
C VAL A 328 -10.42 15.29 -9.59
N ASN A 329 -9.90 16.33 -10.26
CA ASN A 329 -9.77 16.38 -11.71
C ASN A 329 -8.40 15.84 -12.16
N TRP A 330 -8.36 14.55 -12.49
CA TRP A 330 -7.16 13.85 -12.94
C TRP A 330 -6.65 14.35 -14.31
N ARG A 331 -5.35 14.64 -14.38
CA ARG A 331 -4.63 15.03 -15.59
C ARG A 331 -3.80 13.86 -16.11
N ASN A 332 -3.83 13.70 -17.43
CA ASN A 332 -3.09 12.70 -18.17
C ASN A 332 -1.93 13.34 -18.92
N GLU A 333 -0.80 12.65 -18.98
CA GLU A 333 0.28 12.96 -19.92
C GLU A 333 0.20 11.91 -21.03
N ILE A 334 -0.44 12.24 -22.16
CA ILE A 334 -0.81 11.27 -23.24
C ILE A 334 0.39 10.45 -23.71
N GLU A 335 1.55 11.08 -23.90
CA GLU A 335 2.78 10.36 -24.26
C GLU A 335 3.14 9.30 -23.22
N GLU A 336 3.01 9.60 -21.93
CA GLU A 336 3.35 8.70 -20.83
C GLU A 336 2.36 7.53 -20.71
N GLU A 337 1.07 7.73 -21.01
CA GLU A 337 0.09 6.64 -21.03
C GLU A 337 0.52 5.51 -21.98
N ILE A 338 1.05 5.85 -23.15
CA ILE A 338 1.57 4.86 -24.12
C ILE A 338 2.78 4.11 -23.54
N HIS A 339 3.70 4.81 -22.87
CA HIS A 339 4.88 4.19 -22.26
C HIS A 339 4.49 3.26 -21.09
N ILE A 340 3.51 3.67 -20.28
CA ILE A 340 2.96 2.87 -19.18
C ILE A 340 2.29 1.61 -19.74
N LEU A 341 1.45 1.76 -20.78
CA LEU A 341 0.78 0.64 -21.44
C LEU A 341 1.80 -0.36 -22.00
N ASN A 342 2.84 0.11 -22.68
CA ASN A 342 3.92 -0.74 -23.19
C ASN A 342 4.65 -1.48 -22.06
N THR A 343 4.89 -0.82 -20.93
CA THR A 343 5.49 -1.47 -19.75
C THR A 343 4.61 -2.61 -19.23
N PHE A 344 3.29 -2.38 -19.12
CA PHE A 344 2.36 -3.43 -18.68
C PHE A 344 2.22 -4.55 -19.71
N HIS A 345 2.26 -4.25 -21.01
CA HIS A 345 2.31 -5.28 -22.05
C HIS A 345 3.56 -6.16 -21.92
N GLN A 346 4.73 -5.58 -21.63
CA GLN A 346 5.95 -6.38 -21.41
C GLN A 346 5.80 -7.33 -20.22
N HIS A 347 5.27 -6.84 -19.09
CA HIS A 347 4.96 -7.70 -17.94
C HIS A 347 3.94 -8.78 -18.29
N TRP A 348 2.89 -8.44 -19.04
CA TRP A 348 1.87 -9.38 -19.45
C TRP A 348 2.45 -10.49 -20.33
N VAL A 349 3.24 -10.16 -21.37
CA VAL A 349 3.86 -11.14 -22.26
C VAL A 349 4.75 -12.10 -21.47
N GLN A 350 5.59 -11.59 -20.57
CA GLN A 350 6.47 -12.42 -19.75
C GLN A 350 5.69 -13.42 -18.89
N ASN A 351 4.60 -12.98 -18.26
CA ASN A 351 3.78 -13.85 -17.43
C ASN A 351 2.92 -14.81 -18.25
N ALA A 352 2.36 -14.37 -19.38
CA ALA A 352 1.56 -15.21 -20.27
C ALA A 352 2.38 -16.38 -20.84
N VAL A 353 3.61 -16.11 -21.30
CA VAL A 353 4.52 -17.16 -21.80
C VAL A 353 4.86 -18.17 -20.69
N LYS A 354 5.20 -17.70 -19.48
CA LYS A 354 5.48 -18.58 -18.33
C LYS A 354 4.28 -19.45 -17.97
N THR A 355 3.08 -18.86 -17.92
CA THR A 355 1.83 -19.59 -17.65
C THR A 355 1.57 -20.64 -18.74
N GLN A 356 1.76 -20.31 -20.01
CA GLN A 356 1.54 -21.26 -21.11
C GLN A 356 2.53 -22.41 -21.09
N ILE A 357 3.81 -22.17 -20.76
CA ILE A 357 4.81 -23.22 -20.58
C ILE A 357 4.37 -24.18 -19.47
N LEU A 358 3.93 -23.65 -18.32
CA LEU A 358 3.42 -24.47 -17.20
C LEU A 358 2.19 -25.28 -17.59
N LEU A 359 1.23 -24.67 -18.31
CA LEU A 359 0.04 -25.36 -18.79
C LEU A 359 0.39 -26.50 -19.75
N GLY A 360 1.33 -26.28 -20.67
CA GLY A 360 1.83 -27.33 -21.57
C GLY A 360 2.49 -28.50 -20.83
N MET A 361 3.26 -28.21 -19.77
CA MET A 361 3.85 -29.26 -18.91
C MET A 361 2.77 -30.06 -18.16
N ILE A 362 1.74 -29.39 -17.61
CA ILE A 362 0.61 -30.04 -16.94
C ILE A 362 -0.12 -30.98 -17.90
N GLN A 363 -0.47 -30.50 -19.10
CA GLN A 363 -1.15 -31.28 -20.13
C GLN A 363 -0.32 -32.49 -20.58
N GLY A 364 1.00 -32.32 -20.74
CA GLY A 364 1.91 -33.42 -21.07
C GLY A 364 1.91 -34.54 -20.02
N LEU A 365 1.85 -34.18 -18.72
CA LEU A 365 1.76 -35.15 -17.63
C LEU A 365 0.37 -35.79 -17.54
N GLN A 366 -0.71 -35.03 -17.74
CA GLN A 366 -2.08 -35.57 -17.74
C GLN A 366 -2.32 -36.60 -18.84
N ASN A 367 -1.64 -36.47 -20.00
CA ASN A 367 -1.74 -37.44 -21.08
C ASN A 367 -1.01 -38.77 -20.79
N THR A 368 -0.10 -38.79 -19.82
CA THR A 368 0.68 -39.98 -19.43
C THR A 368 0.24 -40.61 -18.12
N SER A 369 -0.49 -39.86 -17.30
CA SER A 369 -1.02 -40.31 -16.00
C SER A 369 -2.48 -40.73 -16.13
N THR A 370 -2.83 -41.91 -15.60
CA THR A 370 -4.23 -42.30 -15.38
C THR A 370 -4.87 -41.56 -14.21
N GLU A 371 -4.07 -40.99 -13.31
CA GLU A 371 -4.55 -40.19 -12.18
C GLU A 371 -4.72 -38.73 -12.59
N MET A 372 -5.94 -38.22 -12.45
CA MET A 372 -6.25 -36.81 -12.65
C MET A 372 -5.90 -36.05 -11.36
N GLY A 373 -4.86 -35.21 -11.41
CA GLY A 373 -4.56 -34.32 -10.29
C GLY A 373 -5.69 -33.30 -10.09
N SER A 374 -6.23 -33.19 -8.88
CA SER A 374 -7.17 -32.11 -8.53
C SER A 374 -6.42 -30.78 -8.46
N LEU A 375 -6.99 -29.73 -9.06
CA LEU A 375 -6.48 -28.36 -8.91
C LEU A 375 -6.84 -27.84 -7.52
N GLN A 376 -6.10 -28.32 -6.53
CA GLN A 376 -6.30 -27.94 -5.14
C GLN A 376 -6.10 -26.43 -4.97
N CYS A 377 -6.86 -25.82 -4.05
CA CYS A 377 -6.73 -24.40 -3.76
C CYS A 377 -5.42 -24.12 -2.99
N TRP A 378 -4.42 -23.59 -3.69
CA TRP A 378 -3.11 -23.20 -3.13
C TRP A 378 -3.07 -21.77 -2.58
N LEU A 379 -4.23 -21.10 -2.46
CA LEU A 379 -4.32 -19.67 -2.15
C LEU A 379 -4.49 -19.37 -0.65
N MET A 380 -4.11 -20.30 0.22
CA MET A 380 -4.11 -20.15 1.68
C MET A 380 -2.67 -20.08 2.21
N GLU A 381 -2.40 -19.20 3.17
CA GLU A 381 -1.11 -19.15 3.84
C GLU A 381 -0.85 -20.38 4.72
N GLY A 382 0.42 -20.81 4.77
CA GLY A 382 0.88 -21.86 5.68
C GLY A 382 0.56 -23.29 5.21
N SER A 383 0.76 -24.27 6.10
CA SER A 383 0.53 -25.68 5.81
C SER A 383 -0.93 -26.06 6.00
N ARG A 384 -1.47 -26.85 5.07
CA ARG A 384 -2.82 -27.41 5.17
C ARG A 384 -2.92 -28.39 6.34
N GLN A 385 -4.02 -28.34 7.09
CA GLN A 385 -4.32 -29.36 8.10
C GLN A 385 -4.71 -30.67 7.39
N LYS A 386 -4.16 -31.81 7.85
CA LYS A 386 -4.48 -33.14 7.28
C LYS A 386 -5.97 -33.50 7.40
N LYS A 387 -6.60 -33.10 8.51
CA LYS A 387 -8.03 -33.26 8.77
C LYS A 387 -8.63 -31.89 9.01
N TYR A 388 -9.65 -31.55 8.24
CA TYR A 388 -10.33 -30.27 8.40
C TYR A 388 -11.06 -30.21 9.74
N GLN A 389 -10.92 -29.09 10.45
CA GLN A 389 -11.68 -28.78 11.66
C GLN A 389 -12.51 -27.51 11.41
N PRO A 390 -13.83 -27.53 11.64
CA PRO A 390 -14.69 -26.35 11.46
C PRO A 390 -14.21 -25.16 12.29
N LEU A 391 -14.27 -23.95 11.72
CA LEU A 391 -13.70 -22.71 12.27
C LEU A 391 -14.10 -22.47 13.72
N LEU A 392 -15.39 -22.59 14.04
CA LEU A 392 -15.91 -22.33 15.38
C LEU A 392 -15.50 -23.37 16.44
N SER A 393 -15.02 -24.54 16.02
CA SER A 393 -14.51 -25.59 16.90
C SER A 393 -13.00 -25.47 17.17
N ARG A 394 -12.29 -24.56 16.48
CA ARG A 394 -10.84 -24.37 16.64
C ARG A 394 -10.49 -23.58 17.90
N PRO A 395 -9.25 -23.66 18.39
CA PRO A 395 -8.75 -22.74 19.41
C PRO A 395 -8.98 -21.28 18.98
N ARG A 396 -9.43 -20.45 19.92
CA ARG A 396 -9.69 -19.03 19.66
C ARG A 396 -8.59 -18.17 20.28
N CYS A 397 -8.22 -17.09 19.60
CA CYS A 397 -7.29 -16.08 20.09
C CYS A 397 -7.76 -15.42 21.40
N GLU A 398 -6.87 -14.66 22.04
CA GLU A 398 -7.25 -13.71 23.09
C GLU A 398 -8.33 -12.73 22.61
N SER A 399 -9.19 -12.29 23.52
CA SER A 399 -10.25 -11.31 23.24
C SER A 399 -9.67 -9.92 22.97
N LEU A 400 -10.48 -9.02 22.43
CA LEU A 400 -10.08 -7.64 22.19
C LEU A 400 -9.70 -6.93 23.51
N GLU A 401 -10.50 -7.12 24.55
CA GLU A 401 -10.34 -6.52 25.87
C GLU A 401 -9.02 -6.96 26.50
N SER A 402 -8.70 -8.26 26.42
CA SER A 402 -7.42 -8.81 26.88
C SER A 402 -6.23 -8.18 26.13
N ARG A 403 -6.36 -7.95 24.81
CA ARG A 403 -5.31 -7.29 24.02
C ARG A 403 -5.14 -5.82 24.38
N ILE A 404 -6.24 -5.10 24.61
CA ILE A 404 -6.21 -3.70 25.04
C ILE A 404 -5.49 -3.60 26.38
N GLN A 405 -5.90 -4.40 27.37
CA GLN A 405 -5.24 -4.45 28.68
C GLN A 405 -3.75 -4.77 28.59
N HIS A 406 -3.36 -5.70 27.71
CA HIS A 406 -1.94 -6.00 27.45
C HIS A 406 -1.16 -4.77 26.99
N PHE A 407 -1.69 -4.00 26.04
CA PHE A 407 -1.02 -2.81 25.50
C PHE A 407 -1.07 -1.58 26.42
N VAL A 408 -2.12 -1.45 27.24
CA VAL A 408 -2.18 -0.48 28.34
C VAL A 408 -1.08 -0.79 29.36
N LYS A 409 -0.95 -2.04 29.81
CA LYS A 409 0.11 -2.47 30.74
C LYS A 409 1.52 -2.24 30.19
N ARG A 410 1.70 -2.31 28.87
CA ARG A 410 2.97 -1.99 28.19
C ARG A 410 3.18 -0.49 27.94
N GLY A 411 2.24 0.36 28.37
CA GLY A 411 2.30 1.81 28.21
C GLY A 411 2.23 2.29 26.77
N ARG A 412 1.73 1.45 25.84
CA ARG A 412 1.54 1.79 24.41
C ARG A 412 0.17 2.40 24.12
N LEU A 413 -0.80 2.17 25.01
CA LEU A 413 -2.10 2.82 25.03
C LEU A 413 -2.24 3.62 26.32
N GLU A 414 -2.80 4.82 26.22
CA GLU A 414 -3.26 5.63 27.35
C GLU A 414 -4.77 5.46 27.50
N GLN A 415 -5.24 5.43 28.74
CA GLN A 415 -6.65 5.50 29.08
C GLN A 415 -6.97 6.96 29.37
N GLU A 416 -7.79 7.60 28.54
CA GLU A 416 -8.42 8.87 28.88
C GLU A 416 -9.78 8.53 29.53
N GLU A 417 -9.99 8.99 30.76
CA GLU A 417 -11.33 9.01 31.36
C GLU A 417 -12.15 10.07 30.62
N GLY A 418 -13.33 9.70 30.12
CA GLY A 418 -14.19 10.61 29.39
C GLY A 418 -14.60 11.81 30.27
N GLU A 419 -14.46 13.03 29.74
CA GLU A 419 -14.69 14.28 30.48
C GLU A 419 -16.14 14.47 30.98
N ASN A 420 -17.08 13.58 30.64
CA ASN A 420 -18.51 13.76 30.92
C ASN A 420 -19.16 12.66 31.78
N GLY A 421 -18.39 11.82 32.49
CA GLY A 421 -18.98 10.77 33.35
C GLY A 421 -19.75 9.70 32.58
N GLU A 422 -19.67 9.69 31.25
CA GLU A 422 -20.03 8.54 30.43
C GLU A 422 -18.93 7.49 30.59
N GLU A 423 -19.32 6.26 30.89
CA GLU A 423 -18.49 5.06 31.08
C GLU A 423 -17.78 4.60 29.78
N THR A 424 -17.38 5.52 28.92
CA THR A 424 -16.62 5.27 27.71
C THR A 424 -15.15 5.59 27.98
N THR A 425 -14.42 4.60 28.51
CA THR A 425 -12.94 4.65 28.55
C THR A 425 -12.42 4.75 27.12
N VAL A 426 -11.90 5.90 26.73
CA VAL A 426 -11.30 6.12 25.41
C VAL A 426 -9.83 5.79 25.51
N PHE A 427 -9.38 4.75 24.82
CA PHE A 427 -7.95 4.46 24.72
C PHE A 427 -7.36 5.18 23.49
N ARG A 428 -6.20 5.82 23.65
CA ARG A 428 -5.44 6.42 22.53
C ARG A 428 -4.03 5.85 22.47
N GLY A 429 -3.51 5.64 21.26
CA GLY A 429 -2.11 5.29 21.07
C GLY A 429 -1.22 6.49 21.41
N LYS A 430 -0.17 6.27 22.21
CA LYS A 430 0.82 7.33 22.47
C LYS A 430 1.45 7.77 21.15
N ARG A 431 1.36 9.07 20.84
CA ARG A 431 2.15 9.66 19.75
C ARG A 431 3.64 9.50 20.08
N SER A 432 4.43 9.06 19.10
CA SER A 432 5.90 9.02 19.24
C SER A 432 6.40 10.40 19.67
N LYS A 433 7.28 10.45 20.67
CA LYS A 433 7.90 11.69 21.17
C LYS A 433 8.65 12.49 20.09
N HIS A 434 8.83 11.94 18.89
CA HIS A 434 9.43 12.64 17.75
C HIS A 434 8.43 13.39 16.84
N ALA A 435 7.14 13.45 17.17
CA ALA A 435 6.13 14.15 16.36
C ALA A 435 5.87 15.62 16.77
N HIS A 436 6.62 16.19 17.73
CA HIS A 436 6.25 17.45 18.38
C HIS A 436 6.93 18.73 17.88
N LEU A 437 7.51 18.77 16.68
CA LEU A 437 8.21 19.98 16.20
C LEU A 437 7.49 20.79 15.11
N THR A 438 6.26 20.46 14.71
CA THR A 438 5.67 21.13 13.52
C THR A 438 4.21 21.56 13.60
N THR A 439 3.58 21.63 14.78
CA THR A 439 2.14 22.04 14.83
C THR A 439 1.78 23.08 15.89
N THR A 440 2.73 23.59 16.68
CA THR A 440 2.41 24.57 17.74
C THR A 440 2.72 26.03 17.35
N ASN A 441 3.55 26.29 16.33
CA ASN A 441 3.98 27.66 16.00
C ASN A 441 3.20 28.36 14.86
N GLN A 442 2.12 27.76 14.32
CA GLN A 442 1.34 28.40 13.23
C GLN A 442 -0.11 28.72 13.57
N ILE A 443 -0.57 28.41 14.79
CA ILE A 443 -1.94 28.73 15.24
C ILE A 443 -1.98 29.91 16.22
N GLN A 444 -0.83 30.34 16.78
CA GLN A 444 -0.78 31.48 17.70
C GLN A 444 -0.62 32.86 17.02
N ASN A 445 -0.34 32.93 15.72
CA ASN A 445 -0.20 34.21 15.00
C ASN A 445 -1.42 34.62 14.15
N LYS A 446 -2.58 33.95 14.28
CA LYS A 446 -3.81 34.36 13.57
C LYS A 446 -4.94 34.87 14.46
N ASN A 447 -4.76 34.86 15.78
CA ASN A 447 -5.75 35.36 16.75
C ASN A 447 -5.35 36.69 17.40
N SER A 448 -4.32 37.38 16.91
CA SER A 448 -3.87 38.67 17.43
C SER A 448 -3.90 39.82 16.41
N GLU A 449 -4.41 39.60 15.20
CA GLU A 449 -4.52 40.65 14.16
C GLU A 449 -5.98 40.99 13.79
N ALA A 450 -6.96 40.47 14.52
CA ALA A 450 -8.39 40.70 14.25
C ALA A 450 -9.06 41.71 15.22
N GLU A 451 -8.32 42.40 16.10
CA GLU A 451 -8.89 43.30 17.12
C GLU A 451 -8.44 44.78 17.00
N THR A 452 -7.89 45.21 15.86
CA THR A 452 -7.38 46.60 15.73
C THR A 452 -7.78 47.40 14.49
N GLU A 453 -8.67 46.88 13.64
CA GLU A 453 -9.21 47.64 12.50
C GLU A 453 -10.73 47.84 12.64
N GLU A 454 -11.14 48.46 13.74
CA GLU A 454 -12.52 48.95 13.92
C GLU A 454 -12.48 50.35 14.57
N SER A 455 -11.73 51.28 13.97
CA SER A 455 -11.63 52.67 14.47
C SER A 455 -11.00 53.65 13.45
N SER A 456 -11.39 53.61 12.18
CA SER A 456 -11.18 54.76 11.29
C SER A 456 -11.80 54.46 9.94
N LEU A 457 -12.93 55.09 9.65
CA LEU A 457 -13.36 55.61 8.34
C LEU A 457 -14.87 55.88 8.43
N GLN A 458 -15.21 56.86 9.27
CA GLN A 458 -16.28 57.80 8.96
C GLN A 458 -15.62 58.97 8.22
N ASN A 459 -16.31 59.49 7.19
CA ASN A 459 -15.91 60.54 6.25
C ASN A 459 -15.24 60.05 4.95
N LEU A 460 -16.03 59.41 4.08
CA LEU A 460 -16.39 59.92 2.73
C LEU A 460 -17.29 58.93 1.99
#